data_AF-A0A9W6LRE3-F1
#
_entry.id   AF-A0A9W6LRE3-F1
#
_cell.length_a   1.000
_cell.length_b   1.000
_cell.length_c   1.000
_cell.angle_alpha   90.00
_cell.angle_beta   90.00
_cell.angle_gamma   90.00
#
_symmetry.space_group_name_H-M   'P 1'
#
loop_
_entity.id
_entity.type
_entity.pdbx_description
1 polymer ?
#
loop_
_entity_poly.entity_id
_entity_poly.type
_entity_poly.pdbx_seq_one_letter_code
_entity_poly.pdbx_strand_id
1 'polypeptide(L)' 'MKVLVCGGRTYSDRVRLFAALDQLHQQHGFTQVIHGGAQGADQLAEVWARSRQIPYRRFGALWETHGRKAGVIRNH' A
#
# COMPACT_ATOMS: atom_id res chain seq x y z
N MET A 1 -1.07 11.07 -10.42
CA MET A 1 0.05 10.89 -9.45
C MET A 1 0.11 9.44 -8.98
N LYS A 2 1.29 8.82 -8.86
CA LYS A 2 1.40 7.49 -8.22
C LYS A 2 1.82 7.67 -6.77
N VAL A 3 1.17 6.96 -5.85
CA VAL A 3 1.45 7.05 -4.41
C VAL A 3 1.91 5.70 -3.87
N LEU A 4 2.98 5.70 -3.06
CA LEU A 4 3.39 4.54 -2.28
C LEU A 4 2.80 4.65 -0.88
N VAL A 5 2.08 3.62 -0.45
CA VAL A 5 1.55 3.47 0.91
C VAL A 5 2.25 2.29 1.56
N CYS A 6 2.86 2.54 2.71
CA CYS A 6 3.50 1.52 3.54
C CYS A 6 3.22 1.82 5.02
N GLY A 7 3.21 0.78 5.85
CA GLY A 7 3.05 0.98 7.29
C GLY A 7 3.16 -0.30 8.11
N GLY A 8 2.81 -0.19 9.39
CA GLY A 8 2.95 -1.27 10.37
C GLY A 8 2.01 -2.45 10.08
N ARG A 9 2.51 -3.67 10.34
CA ARG A 9 1.76 -4.93 10.12
C ARG A 9 0.55 -5.11 11.02
N THR A 10 0.53 -4.42 12.16
CA THR A 10 -0.54 -4.41 13.14
C THR A 10 -1.42 -3.17 13.04
N TYR A 11 -1.15 -2.27 12.08
CA TYR A 11 -1.93 -1.06 11.90
C TYR A 11 -3.35 -1.40 11.44
N SER A 12 -4.36 -1.01 12.22
CA SER A 12 -5.76 -1.40 12.00
C SER A 12 -6.73 -0.21 11.95
N ASP A 13 -6.24 1.02 12.13
CA ASP A 13 -7.08 2.23 12.09
C ASP A 13 -7.46 2.59 10.65
N ARG A 14 -8.47 1.87 10.15
CA ARG A 14 -9.02 2.05 8.82
C ARG A 14 -9.58 3.44 8.59
N VAL A 15 -10.26 4.02 9.58
CA VAL A 15 -10.95 5.30 9.45
C VAL A 15 -9.92 6.41 9.22
N ARG A 16 -8.87 6.45 10.02
CA ARG A 16 -7.81 7.44 9.88
C ARG A 16 -7.06 7.31 8.56
N LEU A 17 -6.73 6.09 8.15
CA LEU A 17 -6.03 5.86 6.88
C LEU A 17 -6.89 6.29 5.68
N PHE A 18 -8.18 5.96 5.69
CA PHE A 18 -9.09 6.36 4.60
C PHE A 18 -9.24 7.87 4.51
N ALA A 19 -9.44 8.55 5.65
CA ALA A 19 -9.56 10.00 5.69
C ALA A 19 -8.29 10.68 5.14
N ALA A 20 -7.11 10.20 5.54
CA ALA A 20 -5.85 10.74 5.05
C ALA A 20 -5.67 10.51 3.54
N LEU A 21 -5.97 9.31 3.04
CA LEU A 21 -5.84 9.02 1.60
C LEU A 21 -6.88 9.76 0.76
N ASP A 22 -8.12 9.93 1.25
CA ASP A 22 -9.15 10.72 0.58
C ASP A 22 -8.72 12.20 0.47
N GLN A 23 -8.22 12.79 1.56
CA GLN A 23 -7.71 14.17 1.55
C GLN A 23 -6.56 14.34 0.55
N LEU A 24 -5.56 13.46 0.60
CA LEU A 24 -4.41 13.55 -0.30
C LEU A 24 -4.79 13.28 -1.76
N HIS A 25 -5.74 12.36 -1.99
CA HIS A 25 -6.25 12.09 -3.32
C HIS A 25 -6.97 13.31 -3.90
N GLN A 26 -7.79 14.00 -3.10
CA GLN A 26 -8.44 15.24 -3.52
C GLN A 26 -7.43 16.33 -3.90
N GLN A 27 -6.31 16.41 -3.19
CA GLN A 27 -5.26 17.40 -3.44
C GLN A 27 -4.38 17.07 -4.64
N HIS A 28 -4.09 15.79 -4.89
CA HIS A 28 -3.03 15.38 -5.82
C HIS A 28 -3.50 14.51 -6.99
N GLY A 29 -4.74 14.03 -6.99
CA GLY A 29 -5.27 13.17 -8.06
C GLY A 29 -4.46 11.87 -8.22
N PHE A 30 -4.62 10.94 -7.29
CA PHE A 30 -3.96 9.64 -7.39
C PHE A 30 -4.49 8.85 -8.59
N THR A 31 -3.58 8.42 -9.44
CA THR A 31 -3.85 7.57 -10.61
C THR A 31 -3.43 6.14 -10.36
N GLN A 32 -2.65 5.88 -9.29
CA GLN A 32 -2.25 4.54 -8.89
C GLN A 32 -1.80 4.51 -7.41
N VAL A 33 -2.22 3.48 -6.67
CA VAL A 33 -1.72 3.16 -5.34
C VAL A 33 -0.71 2.01 -5.41
N ILE A 34 0.40 2.13 -4.72
CA ILE A 34 1.46 1.12 -4.64
C ILE A 34 1.61 0.74 -3.18
N HIS A 35 1.73 -0.56 -2.85
CA HIS A 35 1.94 -1.02 -1.48
C HIS A 35 2.74 -2.32 -1.43
N GLY A 36 3.34 -2.63 -0.28
CA GLY A 36 4.21 -3.80 -0.07
C GLY A 36 3.46 -5.13 0.16
N GLY A 37 2.13 -5.09 0.19
CA GLY A 37 1.30 -6.27 0.33
C GLY A 37 1.32 -6.94 1.71
N ALA A 38 1.84 -6.29 2.75
CA ALA A 38 1.79 -6.80 4.11
C ALA A 38 0.38 -6.71 4.73
N GLN A 39 0.17 -7.39 5.86
CA GLN A 39 -1.01 -7.15 6.70
C GLN A 39 -1.00 -5.73 7.27
N GLY A 40 -2.15 -5.25 7.73
CA GLY A 40 -2.30 -3.93 8.34
C GLY A 40 -2.38 -2.82 7.30
N ALA A 41 -1.51 -1.81 7.38
CA ALA A 41 -1.61 -0.59 6.57
C ALA A 41 -1.63 -0.85 5.05
N ASP A 42 -0.77 -1.74 4.55
CA ASP A 42 -0.70 -2.06 3.11
C ASP A 42 -2.00 -2.70 2.61
N GLN A 43 -2.59 -3.59 3.40
CA GLN A 43 -3.89 -4.20 3.07
C GLN A 43 -5.00 -3.16 3.10
N LEU A 44 -5.01 -2.26 4.09
CA LEU A 44 -5.99 -1.18 4.16
C LEU A 44 -5.86 -0.20 2.98
N ALA A 45 -4.64 0.06 2.50
CA ALA A 45 -4.40 0.86 1.31
C ALA A 45 -4.97 0.21 0.04
N GLU A 46 -4.83 -1.11 -0.10
CA GLU A 46 -5.44 -1.87 -1.19
C GLU A 46 -6.98 -1.74 -1.15
N VAL A 47 -7.58 -1.92 0.04
CA VAL A 47 -9.04 -1.80 0.22
C VAL A 47 -9.51 -0.39 -0.13
N TRP A 48 -8.77 0.65 0.29
CA TRP A 48 -9.08 2.04 -0.05
C TRP A 48 -9.06 2.26 -1.56
N ALA A 49 -7.97 1.84 -2.24
CA ALA A 49 -7.82 2.01 -3.68
C ALA A 49 -8.96 1.33 -4.46
N ARG A 50 -9.31 0.10 -4.07
CA ARG A 50 -10.46 -0.64 -4.63
C ARG A 50 -11.77 0.13 -4.46
N SER A 51 -12.01 0.70 -3.28
CA SER A 51 -13.24 1.43 -2.97
C SER A 51 -13.40 2.75 -3.75
N ARG A 52 -12.29 3.31 -4.24
CA ARG A 52 -12.27 4.54 -5.05
C ARG A 52 -12.06 4.25 -6.54
N GLN A 53 -12.05 2.98 -6.93
CA GLN A 53 -11.76 2.53 -8.30
C GLN A 53 -10.41 3.05 -8.82
N ILE A 54 -9.45 3.26 -7.93
CA ILE A 54 -8.09 3.67 -8.27
C ILE A 54 -7.26 2.40 -8.50
N PRO A 55 -6.55 2.28 -9.63
CA PRO A 55 -5.65 1.16 -9.88
C PRO A 55 -4.65 1.00 -8.74
N TYR A 56 -4.37 -0.24 -8.35
CA TYR A 56 -3.35 -0.52 -7.34
C TYR A 56 -2.33 -1.55 -7.84
N ARG A 57 -1.11 -1.49 -7.30
CA ARG A 57 -0.07 -2.48 -7.56
C ARG A 57 0.53 -2.93 -6.24
N ARG A 58 0.33 -4.21 -5.95
CA ARG A 58 0.92 -4.92 -4.82
C ARG A 58 2.31 -5.38 -5.21
N PHE A 59 3.31 -4.92 -4.47
CA PHE A 59 4.66 -5.48 -4.49
C PHE A 59 4.84 -6.29 -3.22
N GLY A 60 4.15 -7.43 -3.19
CA GLY A 60 4.33 -8.42 -2.14
C GLY A 60 5.80 -8.80 -2.11
N ALA A 61 6.49 -8.48 -1.02
CA ALA A 61 7.82 -9.00 -0.87
C ALA A 61 7.71 -10.51 -0.68
N LEU A 62 8.49 -11.27 -1.47
CA LEU A 62 8.66 -12.72 -1.41
C LEU A 62 9.33 -13.15 -0.09
N TRP A 63 8.93 -12.58 1.05
CA TRP A 63 9.43 -12.91 2.38
C TRP A 63 9.14 -14.36 2.72
N GLU A 64 7.99 -14.88 2.27
CA GLU A 64 7.64 -16.31 2.41
C GLU A 64 8.55 -17.23 1.58
N THR A 65 9.03 -16.74 0.43
CA THR A 65 9.88 -17.55 -0.49
C THR A 65 11.37 -17.40 -0.22
N HIS A 66 11.85 -16.26 0.28
CA HIS A 66 13.28 -15.93 0.34
C HIS A 66 13.77 -15.35 1.69
N GLY A 67 12.91 -15.24 2.70
CA GLY A 67 13.28 -14.73 4.03
C GLY A 67 14.02 -13.39 3.96
N ARG A 68 15.06 -13.20 4.78
CA ARG A 68 15.90 -11.98 4.84
C ARG A 68 16.52 -11.54 3.49
N LYS A 69 16.60 -12.43 2.50
CA LYS A 69 17.21 -12.14 1.18
C LYS A 69 16.24 -11.51 0.17
N ALA A 70 14.94 -11.47 0.45
CA ALA A 70 13.93 -10.88 -0.43
C ALA A 70 14.17 -9.37 -0.71
N GLY A 71 14.80 -8.66 0.22
CA GLY A 71 15.16 -7.25 0.05
C GLY A 71 16.25 -6.99 -1.00
N VAL A 72 17.19 -7.94 -1.18
CA VAL A 72 18.32 -7.80 -2.13
C VAL A 72 17.89 -8.14 -3.55
N ILE A 73 17.00 -9.14 -3.72
CA ILE A 73 16.43 -9.51 -5.03
C ILE A 73 15.58 -8.37 -5.62
N ARG A 74 15.06 -7.46 -4.78
CA ARG A 74 14.24 -6.33 -5.21
C ARG A 74 15.03 -5.20 -5.91
N ASN A 75 16.36 -5.17 -5.78
CA ASN A 75 17.18 -4.00 -6.18
C ASN A 75 18.22 -4.29 -7.28
N HIS A 76 18.07 -5.37 -8.07
CA HIS A 76 18.91 -5.66 -9.23
C HIS A 76 18.14 -5.52 -10.55
#